data_AF-A0A265UTM9-F1
#
_entry.id   AF-A0A265UTM9-F1
#
_cell.length_a   1.000
_cell.length_b   1.000
_cell.length_c   1.000
_cell.angle_alpha   90.00
_cell.angle_beta   90.00
_cell.angle_gamma   90.00
#
_symmetry.space_group_name_H-M   'P 1'
#
loop_
_entity.id
_entity.type
_entity.pdbx_description
1 polymer ?
#
loop_
_entity_poly.entity_id
_entity_poly.type
_entity_poly.pdbx_seq_one_letter_code
_entity_poly.pdbx_strand_id
1 'polypeptide(L)'
;MKKLVVLITIFSVIQGYSQGRRGQNGIAQPSREVREKEIEKRQRDMEERKEEYIKTFISTLEADAFQKEIIKQSISSFYDTKLEILKTEYEHRLDRKDALTKLEQTHFKDLENLISEDDMVKIQELVKGNFDEKEVKKKKKKKKKKKN
;
A
#
# COMPACT_ATOMS: atom_id res chain seq x y z
N MET A 1 10.83 -1.46 -41.56
CA MET A 1 10.76 -2.87 -41.14
C MET A 1 11.35 -3.00 -39.74
N LYS A 2 10.49 -3.05 -38.70
CA LYS A 2 10.39 -4.16 -37.74
C LYS A 2 11.70 -4.93 -37.51
N LYS A 3 12.26 -4.81 -36.30
CA LYS A 3 12.61 -5.92 -35.40
C LYS A 3 12.84 -5.38 -33.98
N LEU A 4 12.00 -5.87 -33.05
CA LEU A 4 12.21 -5.88 -31.61
C LEU A 4 13.57 -6.49 -31.26
N VAL A 5 14.19 -6.07 -30.15
CA VAL A 5 14.55 -6.96 -29.02
C VAL A 5 14.63 -6.14 -27.73
N VAL A 6 14.00 -6.71 -26.70
CA VAL A 6 13.89 -6.35 -25.29
C VAL A 6 15.25 -6.38 -24.58
N LEU A 7 15.52 -5.43 -23.69
CA LEU A 7 16.53 -5.60 -22.63
C LEU A 7 15.94 -5.22 -21.27
N ILE A 8 15.65 -6.28 -20.52
CA ILE A 8 15.22 -6.29 -19.11
C ILE A 8 16.42 -5.84 -18.28
N THR A 9 16.35 -4.66 -17.65
CA THR A 9 17.32 -4.23 -16.65
C THR A 9 17.03 -4.93 -15.33
N ILE A 10 17.68 -6.08 -15.13
CA ILE A 10 17.71 -6.79 -13.84
C ILE A 10 18.68 -6.06 -12.91
N PHE A 11 18.16 -5.75 -11.73
CA PHE A 11 18.83 -5.21 -10.56
C PHE A 11 20.00 -6.11 -10.15
N SER A 12 21.24 -5.60 -10.18
CA SER A 12 22.40 -6.24 -9.55
C SER A 12 23.46 -5.20 -9.20
N VAL A 13 23.28 -4.57 -8.04
CA VAL A 13 24.39 -3.94 -7.31
C VAL A 13 24.29 -4.39 -5.86
N ILE A 14 24.92 -5.52 -5.56
CA ILE A 14 25.52 -5.77 -4.26
C ILE A 14 26.99 -6.09 -4.55
N GLN A 15 27.87 -5.12 -4.30
CA GLN A 15 29.28 -5.38 -4.04
C GLN A 15 29.66 -4.74 -2.70
N GLY A 16 30.02 -5.62 -1.77
CA GLY A 16 30.54 -5.33 -0.44
C GLY A 16 31.13 -6.63 0.10
N TYR A 17 32.42 -6.80 -0.15
CA TYR A 17 33.30 -7.95 0.09
C TYR A 17 33.12 -8.69 1.42
N SER A 18 33.02 -10.03 1.37
CA SER A 18 34.01 -10.92 1.99
C SER A 18 33.87 -12.36 1.44
N GLN A 19 34.98 -12.90 0.92
CA GLN A 19 35.11 -14.32 0.61
C GLN A 19 35.26 -15.11 1.91
N GLY A 20 34.53 -16.22 2.06
CA GLY A 20 34.72 -17.11 3.19
C GLY A 20 33.86 -18.36 3.13
N ARG A 21 34.42 -19.42 2.51
CA ARG A 21 34.06 -20.84 2.65
C ARG A 21 32.67 -21.28 2.17
N ARG A 22 32.70 -22.00 1.04
CA ARG A 22 31.68 -22.97 0.63
C ARG A 22 31.62 -24.11 1.64
N GLY A 23 30.76 -23.98 2.66
CA GLY A 23 30.23 -25.09 3.45
C GLY A 23 28.86 -25.44 2.91
N GLN A 24 28.72 -26.64 2.38
CA GLN A 24 27.47 -27.21 1.89
C GLN A 24 26.57 -27.55 3.09
N ASN A 25 25.95 -26.53 3.69
CA ASN A 25 24.87 -26.73 4.65
C ASN A 25 23.55 -26.68 3.89
N GLY A 26 22.95 -27.86 3.67
CA GLY A 26 21.57 -27.94 3.23
C GLY A 26 20.69 -27.18 4.23
N ILE A 27 20.12 -26.06 3.80
CA ILE A 27 19.13 -25.33 4.59
C ILE A 27 17.96 -26.28 4.76
N ALA A 28 17.76 -26.77 5.99
CA ALA A 28 16.58 -27.55 6.33
C ALA A 28 15.37 -26.69 5.95
N GLN A 29 14.54 -27.17 5.00
CA GLN A 29 13.30 -26.48 4.70
C GLN A 29 12.46 -26.49 5.97
N PRO A 30 11.98 -25.32 6.45
CA PRO A 30 11.14 -25.27 7.63
C PRO A 30 9.94 -26.21 7.43
N SER A 31 9.52 -26.89 8.49
CA SER A 31 8.31 -27.71 8.45
C SER A 31 7.13 -26.85 7.99
N ARG A 32 6.12 -27.48 7.36
CA ARG A 32 4.92 -26.78 6.85
C ARG A 32 4.30 -25.86 7.92
N GLU A 33 4.21 -26.32 9.16
CA GLU A 33 3.67 -25.56 10.28
C GLU A 33 4.44 -24.27 10.61
N VAL A 34 5.78 -24.30 10.53
CA VAL A 34 6.61 -23.11 10.76
C VAL A 34 6.41 -22.12 9.62
N ARG A 35 6.30 -22.61 8.37
CA ARG A 35 6.04 -21.77 7.21
C ARG A 35 4.64 -21.13 7.27
N GLU A 36 3.62 -21.88 7.68
CA GLU A 36 2.25 -21.36 7.85
C GLU A 36 2.18 -20.28 8.92
N LYS A 37 2.78 -20.50 10.11
CA LYS A 37 2.86 -19.49 11.17
C LYS A 37 3.62 -18.23 10.74
N GLU A 38 4.67 -18.37 9.95
CA GLU A 38 5.43 -17.22 9.43
C GLU A 38 4.61 -16.42 8.39
N ILE A 39 3.86 -17.10 7.53
CA ILE A 39 2.93 -16.47 6.57
C ILE A 39 1.83 -15.73 7.31
N GLU A 40 1.22 -16.35 8.32
CA GLU A 40 0.16 -15.75 9.12
C GLU A 40 0.64 -14.52 9.88
N LYS A 41 1.81 -14.60 10.52
CA LYS A 41 2.43 -13.44 11.18
C LYS A 41 2.67 -12.31 10.19
N ARG A 42 3.20 -12.62 9.00
CA ARG A 42 3.46 -11.62 7.97
C ARG A 42 2.18 -10.97 7.45
N GLN A 43 1.09 -11.74 7.30
CA GLN A 43 -0.22 -11.20 6.93
C GLN A 43 -0.73 -10.23 8.00
N ARG A 44 -0.68 -10.62 9.28
CA ARG A 44 -1.04 -9.75 10.40
C ARG A 44 -0.21 -8.46 10.42
N ASP A 45 1.11 -8.57 10.29
CA ASP A 45 2.00 -7.40 10.26
C ASP A 45 1.65 -6.45 9.10
N MET A 46 1.27 -6.98 7.93
CA MET A 46 0.83 -6.17 6.79
C MET A 46 -0.52 -5.48 7.04
N GLU A 47 -1.44 -6.18 7.69
CA GLU A 47 -2.78 -5.67 8.01
C GLU A 47 -2.72 -4.60 9.10
N GLU A 48 -1.97 -4.82 10.18
CA GLU A 48 -1.71 -3.81 11.20
C GLU A 48 -1.05 -2.56 10.60
N ARG A 49 -0.09 -2.73 9.68
CA ARG A 49 0.52 -1.62 8.94
C ARG A 49 -0.48 -0.88 8.06
N LYS A 50 -1.42 -1.58 7.41
CA LYS A 50 -2.52 -0.99 6.63
C LYS A 50 -3.40 -0.14 7.56
N GLU A 51 -3.79 -0.67 8.70
CA GLU A 51 -4.61 0.04 9.68
C GLU A 51 -3.92 1.28 10.25
N GLU A 52 -2.64 1.18 10.64
CA GLU A 52 -1.87 2.33 11.13
C GLU A 52 -1.74 3.43 10.08
N TYR A 53 -1.52 3.04 8.83
CA TYR A 53 -1.40 3.94 7.70
C TYR A 53 -2.72 4.69 7.46
N ILE A 54 -3.84 3.95 7.39
CA ILE A 54 -5.19 4.54 7.26
C ILE A 54 -5.49 5.45 8.45
N LYS A 55 -5.23 5.01 9.68
CA LYS A 55 -5.46 5.82 10.89
C LYS A 55 -4.63 7.10 10.87
N THR A 56 -3.38 7.04 10.41
CA THR A 56 -2.53 8.22 10.27
C THR A 56 -3.09 9.16 9.21
N PHE A 57 -3.54 8.64 8.07
CA PHE A 57 -4.21 9.42 7.03
C PHE A 57 -5.49 10.10 7.55
N ILE A 58 -6.42 9.35 8.12
CA ILE A 58 -7.69 9.86 8.67
C ILE A 58 -7.45 10.99 9.69
N SER A 59 -6.38 10.91 10.47
CA SER A 59 -6.02 11.96 11.43
C SER A 59 -5.53 13.28 10.81
N THR A 60 -5.32 13.32 9.49
CA THR A 60 -5.00 14.53 8.71
C THR A 60 -6.23 15.18 8.08
N LEU A 61 -7.37 14.50 8.15
CA LEU A 61 -8.64 14.99 7.65
C LEU A 61 -9.32 15.89 8.69
N GLU A 62 -10.01 16.91 8.19
CA GLU A 62 -10.75 17.88 9.00
C GLU A 62 -12.17 17.39 9.31
N ALA A 63 -12.64 16.39 8.57
CA ALA A 63 -13.87 15.63 8.77
C ALA A 63 -14.17 15.29 10.25
N ASP A 64 -15.46 15.26 10.59
CA ASP A 64 -15.93 14.87 11.91
C ASP A 64 -15.74 13.36 12.19
N ALA A 65 -16.09 12.90 13.39
CA ALA A 65 -15.90 11.51 13.78
C ALA A 65 -16.72 10.51 12.93
N PHE A 66 -17.94 10.89 12.51
CA PHE A 66 -18.81 10.06 11.70
C PHE A 66 -18.30 9.98 10.25
N GLN A 67 -18.00 11.14 9.66
CA GLN A 67 -17.39 11.23 8.33
C GLN A 67 -16.07 10.43 8.29
N LYS A 68 -15.23 10.54 9.32
CA LYS A 68 -13.97 9.78 9.41
C LYS A 68 -14.17 8.27 9.42
N GLU A 69 -15.22 7.75 10.07
CA GLU A 69 -15.50 6.31 10.05
C GLU A 69 -15.98 5.87 8.66
N ILE A 70 -16.81 6.66 7.98
CA ILE A 70 -17.24 6.38 6.60
C ILE A 70 -16.04 6.38 5.65
N ILE A 71 -15.17 7.39 5.74
CA ILE A 71 -13.97 7.49 4.91
C ILE A 71 -13.05 6.29 5.15
N LYS A 72 -12.85 5.89 6.41
CA LYS A 72 -12.06 4.71 6.78
C LYS A 72 -12.62 3.44 6.14
N GLN A 73 -13.93 3.21 6.24
CA GLN A 73 -14.59 2.06 5.61
C GLN A 73 -14.44 2.08 4.08
N SER A 74 -14.64 3.25 3.46
CA SER A 74 -14.49 3.43 2.02
C SER A 74 -13.07 3.14 1.53
N ILE A 75 -12.04 3.64 2.25
CA ILE A 75 -10.63 3.36 1.94
C ILE A 75 -10.30 1.87 2.10
N SER A 76 -10.79 1.22 3.16
CA SER A 76 -10.59 -0.22 3.34
C SER A 76 -11.18 -1.00 2.16
N SER A 77 -12.43 -0.72 1.81
CA SER A 77 -13.12 -1.33 0.66
C SER A 77 -12.37 -1.08 -0.66
N PHE A 78 -11.83 0.13 -0.87
CA PHE A 78 -11.03 0.44 -2.06
C PHE A 78 -9.82 -0.50 -2.19
N TYR A 79 -9.07 -0.70 -1.11
CA TYR A 79 -7.91 -1.60 -1.13
C TYR A 79 -8.31 -3.05 -1.35
N ASP A 80 -9.44 -3.48 -0.81
CA ASP A 80 -9.92 -4.85 -0.96
C ASP A 80 -10.33 -5.10 -2.41
N THR A 81 -11.12 -4.21 -3.01
CA THR A 81 -11.48 -4.27 -4.44
C THR A 81 -10.25 -4.13 -5.35
N LYS A 82 -9.27 -3.29 -4.98
CA LYS A 82 -8.00 -3.18 -5.72
C LYS A 82 -7.23 -4.51 -5.69
N LEU A 83 -7.19 -5.19 -4.54
CA LEU A 83 -6.58 -6.51 -4.42
C LEU A 83 -7.33 -7.56 -5.25
N GLU A 84 -8.66 -7.52 -5.28
CA GLU A 84 -9.47 -8.39 -6.14
C GLU A 84 -9.13 -8.18 -7.62
N ILE A 85 -9.10 -6.93 -8.11
CA ILE A 85 -8.67 -6.61 -9.48
C ILE A 85 -7.25 -7.12 -9.75
N LEU A 86 -6.33 -7.06 -8.78
CA LEU A 86 -4.97 -7.58 -8.98
C LEU A 86 -4.91 -9.12 -9.05
N LYS A 87 -5.82 -9.81 -8.36
CA LYS A 87 -5.93 -11.27 -8.34
C LYS A 87 -6.68 -11.83 -9.56
N THR A 88 -7.62 -11.08 -10.10
CA THR A 88 -8.41 -11.47 -11.27
C THR A 88 -7.52 -11.69 -12.50
N GLU A 89 -7.78 -12.79 -13.20
CA GLU A 89 -7.16 -13.04 -14.50
C GLU A 89 -7.85 -12.18 -15.56
N TYR A 90 -7.04 -11.46 -16.34
CA TYR A 90 -7.52 -10.65 -17.45
C TYR A 90 -6.88 -11.19 -18.72
N GLU A 91 -7.68 -11.24 -19.80
CA GLU A 91 -7.19 -11.63 -21.12
C GLU A 91 -6.13 -10.65 -21.63
N HIS A 92 -6.32 -9.35 -21.38
CA HIS A 92 -5.37 -8.32 -21.76
C HIS A 92 -4.88 -7.49 -20.57
N ARG A 93 -3.62 -7.03 -20.67
CA ARG A 93 -3.03 -6.14 -19.66
C ARG A 93 -3.75 -4.79 -19.56
N LEU A 94 -4.38 -4.34 -20.65
CA LEU A 94 -5.10 -3.07 -20.70
C LEU A 94 -6.37 -3.14 -19.85
N ASP A 95 -7.12 -4.23 -19.91
CA ASP A 95 -8.37 -4.42 -19.16
C ASP A 95 -8.17 -4.25 -17.65
N ARG A 96 -7.06 -4.79 -17.13
CA ARG A 96 -6.70 -4.62 -15.71
C ARG A 96 -6.40 -3.17 -15.37
N LYS A 97 -5.67 -2.47 -16.25
CA LYS A 97 -5.35 -1.05 -16.06
C LYS A 97 -6.62 -0.20 -16.09
N ASP A 98 -7.53 -0.52 -17.00
CA ASP A 98 -8.81 0.19 -17.13
C ASP A 98 -9.70 -0.07 -15.92
N ALA A 99 -9.75 -1.31 -15.41
CA ALA A 99 -10.44 -1.64 -14.17
C ALA A 99 -9.89 -0.89 -12.96
N LEU A 100 -8.56 -0.81 -12.82
CA LEU A 100 -7.91 -0.01 -11.76
C LEU A 100 -8.25 1.48 -11.90
N THR A 101 -8.15 2.02 -13.11
CA THR A 101 -8.43 3.44 -13.38
C THR A 101 -9.89 3.78 -13.07
N LYS A 102 -10.83 2.90 -13.46
CA LYS A 102 -12.24 3.05 -13.15
C LYS A 102 -12.49 3.03 -11.65
N LEU A 103 -11.88 2.08 -10.92
CA LEU A 103 -11.97 2.01 -9.46
C LEU A 103 -11.52 3.33 -8.81
N GLU A 104 -10.36 3.86 -9.20
CA GLU A 104 -9.82 5.12 -8.67
C GLU A 104 -10.75 6.32 -8.91
N GLN A 105 -11.49 6.33 -10.02
CA GLN A 105 -12.40 7.41 -10.39
C GLN A 105 -13.79 7.31 -9.77
N THR A 106 -14.28 6.10 -9.48
CA THR A 106 -15.68 5.90 -9.07
C THR A 106 -15.87 5.59 -7.60
N HIS A 107 -14.88 4.95 -6.95
CA HIS A 107 -15.06 4.38 -5.61
C HIS A 107 -15.39 5.41 -4.52
N PHE A 108 -14.94 6.65 -4.71
CA PHE A 108 -15.10 7.71 -3.72
C PHE A 108 -16.14 8.77 -4.11
N LYS A 109 -16.87 8.60 -5.21
CA LYS A 109 -17.85 9.59 -5.68
C LYS A 109 -18.93 9.87 -4.65
N ASP A 110 -19.36 8.85 -3.92
CA ASP A 110 -20.38 9.01 -2.88
C ASP A 110 -19.91 9.89 -1.71
N LEU A 111 -18.58 10.02 -1.53
CA LEU A 111 -18.02 10.91 -0.51
C LEU A 111 -18.06 12.38 -0.94
N GLU A 112 -18.19 12.71 -2.24
CA GLU A 112 -18.15 14.10 -2.74
C GLU A 112 -19.22 14.99 -2.09
N ASN A 113 -20.37 14.41 -1.75
CA ASN A 113 -21.46 15.14 -1.09
C ASN A 113 -21.38 15.07 0.44
N LEU A 114 -20.50 14.24 1.00
CA LEU A 114 -20.44 13.95 2.43
C LEU A 114 -19.31 14.69 3.13
N ILE A 115 -18.19 14.95 2.44
CA ILE A 115 -16.98 15.54 3.02
C ILE A 115 -16.62 16.85 2.32
N SER A 116 -15.69 17.61 2.90
CA SER A 116 -15.18 18.82 2.25
C SER A 116 -14.36 18.50 1.00
N GLU A 117 -14.34 19.42 0.04
CA GLU A 117 -13.51 19.31 -1.17
C GLU A 117 -12.03 19.11 -0.81
N ASP A 118 -11.53 19.82 0.20
CA ASP A 118 -10.15 19.70 0.69
C ASP A 118 -9.82 18.27 1.17
N ASP A 119 -10.74 17.63 1.91
CA ASP A 119 -10.53 16.25 2.36
C ASP A 119 -10.68 15.26 1.20
N MET A 120 -11.53 15.54 0.22
CA MET A 120 -11.62 14.76 -1.02
C MET A 120 -10.30 14.78 -1.80
N VAL A 121 -9.66 15.94 -1.94
CA VAL A 121 -8.36 16.07 -2.61
C VAL A 121 -7.31 15.20 -1.90
N LYS A 122 -7.27 15.21 -0.56
CA LYS A 122 -6.36 14.34 0.21
C LYS A 122 -6.63 12.85 -0.04
N ILE A 123 -7.89 12.44 -0.17
CA ILE A 123 -8.25 11.05 -0.50
C ILE A 123 -7.76 10.69 -1.91
N GLN A 124 -7.92 11.57 -2.89
CA GLN A 124 -7.41 11.35 -4.24
C GLN A 124 -5.87 11.24 -4.26
N GLU A 125 -5.16 12.04 -3.47
CA GLU A 125 -3.71 11.94 -3.30
C GLU A 125 -3.28 10.62 -2.67
N LEU A 126 -4.03 10.16 -1.64
CA LEU A 126 -3.81 8.86 -1.01
C LEU A 126 -3.91 7.72 -2.03
N VAL A 127 -4.96 7.73 -2.84
CA VAL A 127 -5.25 6.70 -3.84
C VAL A 127 -4.18 6.64 -4.93
N LYS A 128 -3.67 7.80 -5.35
CA LYS A 128 -2.55 7.93 -6.29
C LYS A 128 -1.19 7.53 -5.70
N GLY A 129 -1.11 7.30 -4.38
CA GLY A 129 0.11 6.90 -3.68
C GLY A 129 1.01 8.06 -3.25
N ASN A 130 0.49 9.30 -3.22
CA ASN A 130 1.25 10.50 -2.90
C ASN A 130 1.24 10.87 -1.40
N PHE A 131 0.65 10.04 -0.54
CA PHE A 131 0.60 10.30 0.90
C PHE A 131 1.86 9.84 1.63
N ASP A 132 2.60 10.78 2.22
CA ASP A 132 3.78 10.48 3.04
C ASP A 132 3.45 10.41 4.54
N GLU A 133 3.26 9.19 5.04
CA GLU A 133 3.03 8.90 6.45
C GLU A 133 4.19 9.38 7.37
N LYS A 134 5.43 9.30 6.90
CA LYS A 134 6.62 9.67 7.68
C LYS A 134 6.65 11.17 7.95
N GLU A 135 6.25 11.97 6.96
CA GLU A 135 6.11 13.41 7.14
C GLU A 135 5.08 13.76 8.21
N VAL A 136 3.91 13.11 8.18
CA VAL A 136 2.85 13.33 9.16
C VAL A 136 3.33 12.98 10.57
N LYS A 137 3.97 11.80 10.72
CA LYS A 137 4.55 11.36 12.01
C LYS A 137 5.63 12.34 12.50
N LYS A 138 6.50 12.85 11.62
CA LYS A 138 7.51 13.88 11.95
C LYS A 138 6.87 15.19 12.41
N LYS A 139 5.87 15.71 11.68
CA LYS A 139 5.14 16.94 12.01
C LYS A 139 4.46 16.82 13.39
N LYS A 140 3.83 15.68 13.70
CA LYS A 140 3.24 15.40 15.03
C LYS A 140 4.29 15.40 16.15
N LYS A 141 5.44 14.73 15.95
CA LYS A 141 6.54 14.72 16.93
C LYS A 141 7.08 16.13 17.20
N LYS A 142 7.26 16.96 16.16
CA LYS A 142 7.69 18.36 16.30
C LYS A 142 6.67 19.20 17.08
N LYS A 143 5.37 19.04 16.83
CA LYS A 143 4.31 19.76 17.59
C LYS A 143 4.32 19.40 19.07
N LYS A 144 4.48 18.11 19.42
CA LYS A 144 4.58 17.68 20.83
C LYS A 144 5.79 18.29 21.55
N LYS A 145 6.96 18.32 20.89
CA LYS A 145 8.19 18.92 21.46
C LYS A 145 8.12 20.43 21.68
N LYS A 146 7.26 21.16 20.98
CA LYS A 146 7.06 22.61 21.16
C LYS A 146 6.03 22.95 22.25
N LYS A 147 5.27 21.95 22.71
CA LYS A 147 4.19 22.12 23.70
C LYS A 147 4.64 21.72 25.11
N ASN A 148 5.78 21.05 25.23
CA ASN A 148 6.55 20.82 26.45
C ASN A 148 7.66 21.87 26.53
#